data_AF-A0AAE7B744-F1
#
_entry.id   AF-A0AAE7B744-F1
#
_cell.length_a   1.000
_cell.length_b   1.000
_cell.length_c   1.000
_cell.angle_alpha   90.00
_cell.angle_beta   90.00
_cell.angle_gamma   90.00
#
_symmetry.space_group_name_H-M   'P 1'
#
loop_
_entity.id
_entity.type
_entity.pdbx_description
1 polymer ?
#
loop_
_entity_poly.entity_id
_entity_poly.type
_entity_poly.pdbx_seq_one_letter_code
_entity_poly.pdbx_strand_id
1 'polypeptide(L)'
;MTNKRKVTSILMALTLGSVSGHYIDDIVEKYNLQTNRYPMEIEHEILSGCIGIYNESIPIDIYIKKTKICICALEETEVNYSYTSFINDNNNFFNIFELKKRECM
;
A
#
# COMPACT_ATOMS: atom_id res chain seq x y z
N MET A 1 -7.54 24.80 9.10
CA MET A 1 -8.30 23.96 8.13
C MET A 1 -7.41 23.67 6.95
N THR A 2 -7.08 22.40 6.72
CA THR A 2 -6.99 21.76 5.39
C THR A 2 -6.78 20.28 5.63
N ASN A 3 -7.89 19.54 5.60
CA ASN A 3 -7.91 18.09 5.56
C ASN A 3 -7.32 17.67 4.20
N LYS A 4 -6.02 17.36 4.17
CA LYS A 4 -5.35 16.78 3.00
C LYS A 4 -5.75 15.31 2.93
N ARG A 5 -6.89 15.02 2.28
CA ARG A 5 -7.29 13.66 1.94
C ARG A 5 -6.15 13.00 1.15
N LYS A 6 -5.48 12.03 1.76
CA LYS A 6 -4.49 11.14 1.14
C LYS A 6 -5.22 10.28 0.10
N VAL A 7 -4.99 10.54 -1.18
CA VAL A 7 -5.45 9.67 -2.27
C VAL A 7 -4.45 9.81 -3.41
N THR A 8 -3.47 8.93 -3.43
CA THR A 8 -2.52 8.83 -4.56
C THR A 8 -2.66 7.45 -5.19
N SER A 9 -3.50 7.41 -6.22
CA SER A 9 -3.68 6.26 -7.10
C SER A 9 -2.39 5.98 -7.87
N ILE A 10 -2.02 4.70 -7.96
CA ILE A 10 -0.88 4.13 -8.71
C ILE A 10 -0.79 4.66 -10.16
N LEU A 11 -1.93 5.05 -10.75
CA LEU A 11 -2.00 5.62 -12.09
C LEU A 11 -1.19 6.92 -12.26
N MET A 12 -1.08 7.74 -11.20
CA MET A 12 -0.46 9.06 -11.30
C MET A 12 1.08 8.98 -11.26
N ALA A 13 1.63 8.02 -10.52
CA ALA A 13 3.07 7.77 -10.49
C ALA A 13 3.59 7.23 -11.83
N LEU A 14 2.83 6.33 -12.47
CA LEU A 14 3.18 5.76 -13.78
C LEU A 14 3.20 6.81 -14.90
N THR A 15 2.36 7.84 -14.84
CA THR A 15 2.35 8.93 -15.84
C THR A 15 3.54 9.88 -15.74
N LEU A 16 4.15 10.01 -14.56
CA LEU A 16 5.27 10.93 -14.33
C LEU A 16 6.64 10.23 -14.48
N GLY A 17 6.69 8.90 -14.37
CA GLY A 17 7.93 8.13 -14.55
C GLY A 17 8.50 8.12 -15.98
N SER A 18 7.72 8.51 -17.00
CA SER A 18 8.19 8.60 -18.39
C SER A 18 8.90 9.92 -18.71
N VAL A 19 8.81 10.93 -17.84
CA VAL A 19 9.41 12.24 -18.06
C VAL A 19 10.43 12.52 -16.96
N SER A 20 11.70 12.35 -17.30
CA SER A 20 12.90 12.82 -16.58
C SER A 20 13.31 12.07 -15.31
N GLY A 21 14.21 11.09 -15.47
CA GLY A 21 14.94 10.42 -14.39
C GLY A 21 15.96 11.27 -13.63
N HIS A 22 15.88 12.61 -13.70
CA HIS A 22 16.83 13.54 -13.07
C HIS A 22 16.23 14.39 -11.94
N TYR A 23 14.90 14.38 -11.76
CA TYR A 23 14.21 15.18 -10.73
C TYR A 23 13.37 14.32 -9.77
N ILE A 24 13.79 13.07 -9.56
CA ILE A 24 13.04 12.12 -8.73
C ILE A 24 12.98 12.63 -7.28
N ASP A 25 14.07 13.19 -6.74
CA ASP A 25 14.13 13.67 -5.36
C ASP A 25 13.18 14.84 -5.08
N ASP A 26 13.10 15.82 -5.99
CA ASP A 26 12.17 16.96 -5.88
C ASP A 26 10.70 16.53 -6.01
N ILE A 27 10.41 15.54 -6.86
CA ILE A 27 9.05 14.99 -7.01
C ILE A 27 8.68 14.16 -5.78
N VAL A 28 9.62 13.38 -5.26
CA VAL A 28 9.47 12.63 -4.02
C VAL A 28 9.15 13.55 -2.86
N GLU A 29 9.87 14.65 -2.69
CA GLU A 29 9.64 15.61 -1.61
C GLU A 29 8.33 16.41 -1.84
N LYS A 30 8.09 16.87 -3.07
CA LYS A 30 6.91 17.67 -3.43
C LYS A 30 5.60 16.89 -3.36
N TYR A 31 5.63 15.60 -3.65
CA TYR A 31 4.45 14.71 -3.63
C TYR A 31 4.47 13.70 -2.49
N ASN A 32 5.48 13.77 -1.61
CA ASN A 32 5.67 12.88 -0.48
C ASN A 32 5.62 11.40 -0.89
N LEU A 33 6.27 11.06 -1.99
CA LEU A 33 6.34 9.69 -2.49
C LEU A 33 7.12 8.85 -1.48
N GLN A 34 6.57 7.70 -1.09
CA GLN A 34 7.29 6.78 -0.20
C GLN A 34 8.50 6.21 -0.93
N THR A 35 9.71 6.62 -0.53
CA THR A 35 10.97 6.08 -1.06
C THR A 35 11.35 4.74 -0.42
N ASN A 36 10.68 4.36 0.67
CA ASN A 36 10.87 3.11 1.39
C ASN A 36 9.72 2.12 1.14
N ARG A 37 9.20 2.10 -0.09
CA ARG A 37 8.15 1.17 -0.48
C ARG A 37 8.69 -0.25 -0.53
N TYR A 38 7.87 -1.24 -0.18
CA TYR A 38 8.28 -2.63 -0.27
C TYR A 38 8.45 -3.02 -1.75
N PRO A 39 9.27 -4.03 -2.08
CA PRO A 39 9.31 -4.56 -3.44
C PRO A 39 7.89 -4.94 -3.90
N MET A 40 7.56 -4.63 -5.16
CA MET A 40 6.21 -4.79 -5.70
C MET A 40 5.69 -6.22 -5.57
N GLU A 41 6.57 -7.22 -5.71
CA GLU A 41 6.21 -8.63 -5.55
C GLU A 41 5.72 -8.93 -4.12
N ILE A 42 6.36 -8.31 -3.12
CA ILE A 42 6.01 -8.46 -1.70
C ILE A 42 4.68 -7.77 -1.39
N GLU A 43 4.49 -6.53 -1.86
CA GLU A 43 3.22 -5.83 -1.71
C GLU A 43 2.07 -6.64 -2.32
N HIS A 44 2.28 -7.19 -3.52
CA HIS A 44 1.30 -8.01 -4.22
C HIS A 44 0.99 -9.29 -3.44
N GLU A 45 2.00 -9.98 -2.92
CA GLU A 45 1.81 -11.20 -2.11
C GLU A 45 0.96 -10.92 -0.87
N ILE A 46 1.29 -9.86 -0.11
CA ILE A 46 0.54 -9.42 1.07
C ILE A 46 -0.92 -9.08 0.70
N LEU A 47 -1.13 -8.29 -0.36
CA LEU A 47 -2.47 -7.89 -0.80
C LEU A 47 -3.31 -9.09 -1.26
N SER A 48 -2.70 -10.02 -2.01
CA SER A 48 -3.39 -11.22 -2.49
C SER A 48 -3.83 -12.12 -1.32
N GLY A 49 -2.97 -12.29 -0.32
CA GLY A 49 -3.30 -13.00 0.92
C GLY A 49 -4.42 -12.32 1.71
N CYS A 50 -4.40 -10.98 1.79
CA CYS A 50 -5.41 -10.21 2.53
C CYS A 50 -6.80 -10.24 1.87
N ILE A 51 -6.87 -10.08 0.55
CA ILE A 51 -8.15 -10.13 -0.18
C ILE A 51 -8.79 -11.53 0.00
N GLY A 52 -7.92 -12.55 0.09
CA GLY A 52 -8.25 -13.93 0.36
C GLY A 52 -8.33 -14.74 -0.92
N ILE A 53 -7.96 -16.02 -0.83
CA ILE A 53 -8.13 -16.99 -1.91
C ILE A 53 -9.55 -17.53 -1.79
N TYR A 54 -10.46 -17.03 -2.63
CA TYR A 54 -11.79 -17.62 -2.75
C TYR A 54 -11.76 -18.70 -3.81
N ASN A 55 -12.18 -19.92 -3.45
CA ASN A 55 -12.35 -21.02 -4.40
C ASN A 55 -13.55 -20.80 -5.35
N GLU A 56 -14.34 -19.75 -5.10
CA GLU A 56 -15.55 -19.41 -5.85
C GLU A 56 -15.49 -17.96 -6.33
N SER A 57 -16.27 -17.67 -7.37
CA SER A 57 -16.33 -16.33 -7.97
C SER A 57 -16.95 -15.34 -6.98
N ILE A 58 -16.20 -14.31 -6.60
CA ILE A 58 -16.66 -13.25 -5.71
C ILE A 58 -17.33 -12.13 -6.50
N PRO A 59 -18.43 -11.55 -5.99
CA PRO A 59 -18.99 -10.32 -6.53
C PRO A 59 -17.94 -9.20 -6.62
N ILE A 60 -17.93 -8.48 -7.74
CA ILE A 60 -16.91 -7.47 -8.05
C ILE A 60 -16.89 -6.33 -7.01
N ASP A 61 -18.03 -5.97 -6.46
CA ASP A 61 -18.18 -4.97 -5.40
C ASP A 61 -17.52 -5.42 -4.09
N ILE A 62 -17.66 -6.70 -3.73
CA ILE A 62 -17.01 -7.30 -2.56
C ILE A 62 -15.50 -7.35 -2.78
N TYR A 63 -15.05 -7.75 -3.96
CA TYR A 63 -13.62 -7.73 -4.33
C TYR A 63 -13.05 -6.32 -4.19
N ILE A 64 -13.66 -5.33 -4.84
CA ILE A 64 -13.21 -3.93 -4.79
C ILE A 64 -13.19 -3.41 -3.35
N LYS A 65 -14.19 -3.74 -2.53
CA LYS A 65 -14.23 -3.34 -1.13
C LYS A 65 -13.05 -3.94 -0.35
N LYS A 66 -12.81 -5.24 -0.50
CA LYS A 66 -11.67 -5.93 0.13
C LYS A 66 -10.33 -5.36 -0.32
N THR A 67 -10.16 -5.15 -1.62
CA THR A 67 -8.95 -4.55 -2.18
C THR A 67 -8.67 -3.18 -1.54
N LYS A 68 -9.69 -2.31 -1.41
CA LYS A 68 -9.52 -0.99 -0.77
C LYS A 68 -9.10 -1.10 0.69
N ILE A 69 -9.70 -2.01 1.45
CA ILE A 69 -9.36 -2.23 2.86
C ILE A 69 -7.92 -2.72 3.00
N CYS A 70 -7.51 -3.71 2.18
CA CYS A 70 -6.17 -4.27 2.21
C CYS A 70 -5.09 -3.25 1.79
N ILE A 71 -5.36 -2.43 0.77
CA ILE A 71 -4.44 -1.36 0.36
C ILE A 71 -4.28 -0.34 1.49
N CYS A 72 -5.39 0.13 2.09
CA CYS A 72 -5.35 1.06 3.22
C CYS A 72 -4.54 0.50 4.40
N ALA A 73 -4.74 -0.78 4.73
CA ALA A 73 -4.01 -1.43 5.80
C ALA A 73 -2.50 -1.51 5.52
N LEU A 74 -2.13 -1.84 4.28
CA LEU A 74 -0.73 -1.92 3.87
C LEU A 74 -0.07 -0.54 3.95
N GLU A 75 -0.68 0.48 3.34
CA GLU A 75 -0.15 1.85 3.34
C GLU A 75 0.07 2.39 4.76
N GLU A 76 -0.88 2.20 5.68
CA GLU A 76 -0.75 2.65 7.07
C GLU A 76 0.25 1.82 7.89
N THR A 77 0.51 0.57 7.48
CA THR A 77 1.54 -0.27 8.11
C THR A 77 2.94 0.13 7.64
N GLU A 78 3.13 0.33 6.33
CA GLU A 78 4.41 0.73 5.72
C GLU A 78 4.91 2.11 6.22
N VAL A 79 3.99 3.00 6.60
CA VAL A 79 4.33 4.29 7.24
C VAL A 79 5.17 4.11 8.50
N ASN A 80 4.93 3.06 9.28
CA ASN A 80 5.56 2.84 10.59
C ASN A 80 6.46 1.61 10.62
N TYR A 81 6.50 0.82 9.55
CA TYR A 81 7.18 -0.46 9.50
C TYR A 81 7.99 -0.58 8.20
N SER A 82 9.32 -0.52 8.31
CA SER A 82 10.20 -0.62 7.13
C SER A 82 10.28 -2.05 6.60
N TYR A 83 10.69 -2.18 5.33
CA TYR A 83 10.88 -3.49 4.70
C TYR A 83 11.91 -4.36 5.44
N THR A 84 13.00 -3.77 5.94
CA THR A 84 13.99 -4.47 6.75
C THR A 84 13.38 -5.01 8.04
N SER A 85 12.51 -4.25 8.71
CA SER A 85 11.78 -4.74 9.88
C SER A 85 10.84 -5.88 9.52
N PHE A 86 10.16 -5.80 8.36
CA PHE A 86 9.30 -6.87 7.85
C PHE A 86 10.05 -8.18 7.64
N ILE A 87 11.25 -8.12 7.04
CA ILE A 87 12.09 -9.31 6.86
C ILE A 87 12.50 -9.91 8.22
N ASN A 88 12.81 -9.06 9.20
CA ASN A 88 13.31 -9.51 10.50
C ASN A 88 12.20 -10.06 11.42
N ASP A 89 10.98 -9.52 11.36
CA ASP A 89 9.86 -9.86 12.23
C ASP A 89 8.51 -9.74 11.50
N ASN A 90 8.24 -10.71 10.63
CA ASN A 90 7.00 -10.77 9.87
C ASN A 90 5.75 -10.94 10.75
N ASN A 91 5.86 -11.60 11.91
CA ASN A 91 4.74 -11.84 12.81
C ASN A 91 4.22 -10.53 13.41
N ASN A 92 5.13 -9.67 13.87
CA ASN A 92 4.75 -8.37 14.40
C ASN A 92 4.19 -7.46 13.29
N PHE A 93 4.75 -7.52 12.08
CA PHE A 93 4.16 -6.85 10.92
C PHE A 93 2.69 -7.27 10.72
N PHE A 94 2.39 -8.57 10.68
CA PHE A 94 1.02 -9.04 10.44
C PHE A 94 0.08 -8.70 11.60
N ASN A 95 0.56 -8.65 12.84
CA ASN A 95 -0.23 -8.17 13.98
C ASN A 95 -0.65 -6.69 13.80
N ILE A 96 0.29 -5.84 13.36
CA ILE A 96 0.03 -4.41 13.09
C ILE A 96 -0.88 -4.27 11.87
N PHE A 97 -0.61 -5.01 10.80
CA PHE A 97 -1.42 -5.02 9.59
C PHE A 97 -2.88 -5.38 9.88
N GLU A 98 -3.13 -6.40 10.70
CA GLU A 98 -4.48 -6.81 11.11
C GLU A 98 -5.20 -5.77 11.99
N LEU A 99 -4.46 -4.98 12.77
CA LEU A 99 -5.00 -3.81 13.48
C LEU A 99 -5.41 -2.72 12.47
N LYS A 100 -4.52 -2.36 11.54
CA LYS A 100 -4.78 -1.35 10.50
C LYS A 100 -5.91 -1.74 9.56
N LYS A 101 -6.02 -3.02 9.23
CA LYS A 101 -7.13 -3.56 8.44
C LYS A 101 -8.49 -3.29 9.10
N ARG A 102 -8.60 -3.43 10.42
CA ARG A 102 -9.83 -3.13 11.16
C ARG A 102 -10.13 -1.63 11.22
N GLU A 103 -9.11 -0.79 11.28
CA GLU A 103 -9.27 0.69 11.22
C GLU A 103 -9.75 1.16 9.83
N CYS A 104 -9.43 0.41 8.77
CA CYS A 104 -9.77 0.72 7.38
C CYS A 104 -11.13 0.16 6.90
N MET A 105 -11.84 -0.64 7.72
CA MET A 105 -13.16 -1.21 7.40
C MET A 105 -14.29 -0.17 7.43
#